data_AF-A0A221MFK1-F1
#
_entry.id   AF-A0A221MFK1-F1
#
_cell.length_a   1.000
_cell.length_b   1.000
_cell.length_c   1.000
_cell.angle_alpha   90.00
_cell.angle_beta   90.00
_cell.angle_gamma   90.00
#
_symmetry.space_group_name_H-M   'P 1'
#
loop_
_entity.id
_entity.type
_entity.pdbx_description
1 polymer ?
#
loop_
_entity_poly.entity_id
_entity_poly.type
_entity_poly.pdbx_seq_one_letter_code
_entity_poly.pdbx_strand_id
1 'polypeptide(L)'
;MEQGSTNFLKAVVFFIGMIVLAVCIVGLPRFDPDSPYWQLPELANLQYPLLIGMYAAMIPFFFALYQTLKLLSYIHKNVAFSELSVKALRNIKYCATTISILYVVEMPYLYLLTKVDDAPGIIIGLVIIFASFVIAIFAAVLQKLLKDAIDIKSENDLTV
;
A
#
# COMPACT_ATOMS: atom_id res chain seq x y z
N MET A 1 -6.62 3.97 -24.25
CA MET A 1 -7.52 3.10 -23.46
C MET A 1 -8.94 3.62 -23.65
N GLU A 2 -9.90 2.75 -23.91
CA GLU A 2 -11.31 3.15 -23.96
C GLU A 2 -11.74 3.67 -22.58
N GLN A 3 -12.53 4.75 -22.56
CA GLN A 3 -12.90 5.45 -21.32
C GLN A 3 -13.57 4.51 -20.29
N GLY A 4 -14.26 3.46 -20.74
CA GLY A 4 -14.88 2.44 -19.89
C GLY A 4 -13.89 1.63 -19.05
N SER A 5 -12.72 1.27 -19.60
CA SER A 5 -11.71 0.45 -18.90
C SER A 5 -11.11 1.19 -17.68
N THR A 6 -10.94 2.51 -17.80
CA THR A 6 -10.36 3.32 -16.72
C THR A 6 -11.36 3.51 -15.57
N ASN A 7 -12.65 3.63 -15.88
CA ASN A 7 -13.71 3.75 -14.87
C ASN A 7 -13.92 2.44 -14.11
N PHE A 8 -13.85 1.30 -14.79
CA PHE A 8 -13.85 -0.01 -14.15
C PHE A 8 -12.70 -0.15 -13.15
N LEU A 9 -11.47 0.20 -13.55
CA LEU A 9 -10.32 0.09 -12.66
C LEU A 9 -10.41 1.02 -11.44
N LYS A 10 -10.98 2.23 -11.59
CA LYS A 10 -11.27 3.11 -10.44
C LYS A 10 -12.25 2.46 -9.46
N ALA A 11 -13.31 1.82 -9.97
CA ALA A 11 -14.28 1.11 -9.15
C ALA A 11 -13.61 -0.03 -8.38
N VAL A 12 -12.77 -0.84 -9.05
CA VAL A 12 -12.00 -1.92 -8.40
C VAL A 12 -11.11 -1.39 -7.28
N VAL A 13 -10.35 -0.32 -7.52
CA VAL A 13 -9.49 0.32 -6.50
C VAL A 13 -10.31 0.82 -5.31
N PHE A 14 -11.49 1.39 -5.56
CA PHE A 14 -12.40 1.81 -4.50
C PHE A 14 -12.93 0.63 -3.68
N PHE A 15 -13.34 -0.46 -4.33
CA PHE A 15 -13.77 -1.68 -3.65
C PHE A 15 -12.67 -2.31 -2.80
N ILE A 16 -11.43 -2.34 -3.30
CA ILE A 16 -10.27 -2.80 -2.50
C ILE A 16 -10.13 -1.95 -1.23
N GLY A 17 -10.22 -0.63 -1.35
CA GLY A 17 -10.18 0.27 -0.19
C GLY A 17 -11.29 -0.02 0.81
N MET A 18 -12.52 -0.25 0.34
CA MET A 18 -13.67 -0.57 1.19
C MET A 18 -13.53 -1.93 1.89
N ILE A 19 -13.05 -2.97 1.20
CA ILE A 19 -12.81 -4.28 1.79
C ILE A 19 -11.77 -4.19 2.90
N VAL A 20 -10.64 -3.53 2.63
CA VAL A 20 -9.59 -3.36 3.63
C VAL A 20 -10.09 -2.54 4.81
N LEU A 21 -10.85 -1.47 4.58
CA LEU A 21 -11.47 -0.68 5.65
C LEU A 21 -12.41 -1.53 6.51
N ALA A 22 -13.24 -2.37 5.91
CA ALA A 22 -14.13 -3.28 6.63
C ALA A 22 -13.35 -4.30 7.46
N VAL A 23 -12.27 -4.87 6.91
CA VAL A 23 -11.36 -5.75 7.65
C VAL A 23 -10.73 -5.03 8.84
N CYS A 24 -10.34 -3.76 8.70
CA CYS A 24 -9.84 -2.98 9.81
C CYS A 24 -10.91 -2.71 10.86
N ILE A 25 -12.14 -2.34 10.48
CA ILE A 25 -13.24 -2.08 11.42
C ILE A 25 -13.61 -3.33 12.22
N VAL A 26 -13.57 -4.52 11.61
CA VAL A 26 -13.91 -5.78 12.29
C VAL A 26 -12.70 -6.40 12.99
N GLY A 27 -11.49 -6.21 12.45
CA GLY A 27 -10.26 -6.81 12.94
C GLY A 27 -9.64 -6.04 14.11
N LEU A 28 -9.60 -4.71 14.06
CA LEU A 28 -8.98 -3.89 15.10
C LEU A 28 -9.63 -4.03 16.48
N PRO A 29 -10.98 -4.15 16.62
CA PRO A 29 -11.60 -4.41 17.92
C PRO A 29 -11.17 -5.73 18.57
N ARG A 30 -10.55 -6.67 17.84
CA ARG A 30 -9.99 -7.90 18.42
C ARG A 30 -8.72 -7.63 19.24
N PHE A 31 -8.11 -6.45 19.09
CA PHE A 31 -7.00 -5.97 19.92
C PHE A 31 -7.50 -5.22 21.16
N ASP A 32 -8.62 -5.66 21.75
CA ASP A 32 -9.17 -5.11 22.99
C ASP A 32 -8.23 -5.38 24.18
N PRO A 33 -7.71 -4.35 24.89
CA PRO A 33 -6.88 -4.52 26.08
C PRO A 33 -7.56 -5.30 27.21
N ASP A 34 -8.88 -5.26 27.29
CA ASP A 34 -9.66 -5.95 28.32
C ASP A 34 -9.96 -7.41 27.94
N SER A 35 -9.56 -7.84 26.73
CA SER A 35 -9.73 -9.22 26.29
C SER A 35 -8.84 -10.18 27.09
N PRO A 36 -9.38 -11.32 27.57
CA PRO A 36 -8.59 -12.36 28.25
C PRO A 36 -7.42 -12.89 27.43
N TYR A 37 -7.51 -12.78 26.09
CA TYR A 37 -6.47 -13.23 25.17
C TYR A 37 -5.18 -12.41 25.28
N TRP A 38 -5.28 -11.08 25.38
CA TRP A 38 -4.11 -10.19 25.48
C TRP A 38 -3.58 -10.05 26.91
N GLN A 39 -4.30 -10.55 27.91
CA GLN A 39 -3.85 -10.59 29.30
C GLN A 39 -2.85 -11.71 29.59
N LEU A 40 -2.63 -12.63 28.65
CA LEU A 40 -1.63 -13.67 28.80
C LEU A 40 -0.22 -13.04 28.85
N PRO A 41 0.65 -13.38 29.83
CA PRO A 41 1.94 -12.73 30.01
C PRO A 41 2.85 -12.72 28.77
N GLU A 42 2.73 -13.76 27.96
CA GLU A 42 3.49 -13.94 26.71
C GLU A 42 2.98 -13.05 25.57
N LEU A 43 1.73 -12.61 25.64
CA LEU A 43 1.02 -11.87 24.58
C LEU A 43 0.81 -10.38 24.90
N ALA A 44 0.77 -10.01 26.18
CA ALA A 44 0.52 -8.65 26.64
C ALA A 44 1.50 -7.63 26.03
N ASN A 45 2.77 -8.03 25.88
CA ASN A 45 3.81 -7.16 25.29
C ASN A 45 3.75 -7.10 23.75
N LEU A 46 2.98 -7.97 23.09
CA LEU A 46 2.85 -8.03 21.63
C LEU A 46 1.69 -7.17 21.11
N GLN A 47 0.66 -6.96 21.93
CA GLN A 47 -0.57 -6.27 21.52
C GLN A 47 -0.29 -4.88 20.94
N TYR A 48 0.38 -4.01 21.71
CA TYR A 48 0.60 -2.62 21.29
C TYR A 48 1.56 -2.49 20.10
N PRO A 49 2.71 -3.18 20.03
CA PRO A 49 3.58 -3.15 18.85
C PRO A 49 2.87 -3.57 17.55
N LEU A 50 2.09 -4.66 17.58
CA LEU A 50 1.32 -5.14 16.43
C LEU A 50 0.25 -4.13 16.03
N LEU A 51 -0.50 -3.60 17.00
CA LEU A 51 -1.55 -2.62 16.74
C LEU A 51 -0.98 -1.33 16.13
N ILE A 52 0.14 -0.83 16.67
CA ILE A 52 0.85 0.35 16.15
C ILE A 52 1.35 0.10 14.73
N GLY A 53 1.94 -1.07 14.46
CA GLY A 53 2.42 -1.46 13.12
C GLY A 53 1.28 -1.45 12.08
N MET A 54 0.16 -2.08 12.41
CA MET A 54 -1.04 -2.11 11.57
C MET A 54 -1.58 -0.71 11.27
N TYR A 55 -1.75 0.15 12.29
CA TYR A 55 -2.22 1.53 12.08
C TYR A 55 -1.20 2.37 11.28
N ALA A 56 0.10 2.21 11.55
CA ALA A 56 1.14 2.92 10.84
C ALA A 56 1.17 2.55 9.35
N ALA A 57 0.91 1.28 9.00
CA ALA A 57 0.84 0.81 7.62
C ALA A 57 -0.48 1.21 6.91
N MET A 58 -1.56 1.44 7.66
CA MET A 58 -2.85 1.88 7.14
C MET A 58 -2.73 3.23 6.41
N ILE A 59 -1.96 4.17 6.96
CA ILE A 59 -1.75 5.52 6.40
C ILE A 59 -1.16 5.47 4.98
N PRO A 60 0.03 4.89 4.73
CA PRO A 60 0.59 4.78 3.38
C PRO A 60 -0.26 3.91 2.46
N PHE A 61 -0.98 2.91 2.97
CA PHE A 61 -1.87 2.08 2.16
C PHE A 61 -3.01 2.91 1.53
N PHE A 62 -3.80 3.62 2.36
CA PHE A 62 -4.89 4.46 1.84
C PHE A 62 -4.37 5.63 1.01
N PHE A 63 -3.22 6.19 1.35
CA PHE A 63 -2.59 7.22 0.53
C PHE A 63 -2.18 6.67 -0.85
N ALA A 64 -1.64 5.46 -0.94
CA ALA A 64 -1.32 4.81 -2.22
C ALA A 64 -2.57 4.56 -3.07
N LEU A 65 -3.69 4.14 -2.47
CA LEU A 65 -4.97 3.99 -3.16
C LEU A 65 -5.45 5.33 -3.74
N TYR A 66 -5.38 6.40 -2.95
CA TYR A 66 -5.72 7.74 -3.41
C TYR A 66 -4.85 8.19 -4.59
N GLN A 67 -3.54 7.95 -4.53
CA GLN A 67 -2.66 8.29 -5.64
C GLN A 67 -2.91 7.44 -6.89
N THR A 68 -3.31 6.18 -6.71
CA THR A 68 -3.74 5.32 -7.81
C THR A 68 -4.99 5.90 -8.48
N LEU A 69 -6.00 6.32 -7.72
CA LEU A 69 -7.20 6.97 -8.26
C LEU A 69 -6.87 8.28 -9.01
N LYS A 70 -5.90 9.07 -8.51
CA LYS A 70 -5.39 10.26 -9.20
C LYS A 70 -4.72 9.90 -10.52
N LEU A 71 -3.84 8.89 -10.53
CA LEU A 71 -3.17 8.43 -11.74
C LEU A 71 -4.18 7.98 -12.80
N LEU A 72 -5.19 7.20 -12.41
CA LEU A 72 -6.29 6.80 -13.31
C LEU A 72 -7.10 8.00 -13.79
N SER A 73 -7.26 9.04 -12.98
CA SER A 73 -7.91 10.28 -13.39
C SER A 73 -7.09 11.02 -14.47
N TYR A 74 -5.77 11.06 -14.34
CA TYR A 74 -4.88 11.64 -15.35
C TYR A 74 -4.93 10.88 -16.67
N ILE A 75 -4.97 9.55 -16.62
CA ILE A 75 -5.17 8.69 -17.80
C ILE A 75 -6.51 9.00 -18.46
N HIS A 76 -7.58 9.06 -17.68
CA HIS A 76 -8.92 9.35 -18.21
C HIS A 76 -9.00 10.73 -18.88
N LYS A 77 -8.30 11.74 -18.34
CA LYS A 77 -8.24 13.10 -18.89
C LYS A 77 -7.23 13.26 -20.04
N ASN A 78 -6.65 12.17 -20.55
CA ASN A 78 -5.59 12.19 -21.58
C ASN A 78 -4.34 13.02 -21.21
N VAL A 79 -4.07 13.20 -19.90
CA VAL A 79 -2.88 13.90 -19.37
C VAL A 79 -1.94 12.93 -18.64
N ALA A 80 -1.93 11.66 -19.08
CA ALA A 80 -1.10 10.60 -18.51
C ALA A 80 0.40 10.93 -18.57
N PHE A 81 0.87 11.51 -19.68
CA PHE A 81 2.25 11.97 -19.87
C PHE A 81 2.43 13.37 -19.27
N SER A 82 2.35 13.45 -17.95
CA SER A 82 2.56 14.69 -17.21
C SER A 82 3.37 14.47 -15.94
N GLU A 83 4.02 15.53 -15.47
CA GLU A 83 4.73 15.55 -14.19
C GLU A 83 3.81 15.16 -13.01
N LEU A 84 2.50 15.39 -13.14
CA LEU A 84 1.52 14.98 -12.14
C LEU A 84 1.43 13.45 -12.02
N SER A 85 1.46 12.73 -13.15
CA SER A 85 1.47 11.27 -13.17
C SER A 85 2.78 10.70 -12.64
N VAL A 86 3.92 11.31 -12.97
CA VAL A 86 5.23 10.95 -12.41
C VAL A 86 5.23 11.13 -10.90
N LYS A 87 4.68 12.24 -10.40
CA LYS A 87 4.53 12.50 -8.96
C LYS A 87 3.61 11.49 -8.28
N ALA A 88 2.50 11.10 -8.91
CA ALA A 88 1.61 10.07 -8.38
C ALA A 88 2.33 8.71 -8.26
N LEU A 89 3.04 8.26 -9.30
CA LEU A 89 3.84 7.03 -9.27
C LEU A 89 4.94 7.08 -8.21
N ARG A 90 5.63 8.22 -8.07
CA ARG A 90 6.64 8.44 -7.03
C ARG A 90 6.05 8.26 -5.64
N ASN A 91 4.87 8.81 -5.40
CA ASN A 91 4.19 8.68 -4.11
C ASN A 91 3.74 7.24 -3.85
N ILE A 92 3.22 6.53 -4.85
CA ILE A 92 2.87 5.10 -4.74
C ILE A 92 4.11 4.27 -4.37
N LYS A 93 5.23 4.49 -5.05
CA LYS A 93 6.52 3.85 -4.74
C LYS A 93 6.92 4.05 -3.28
N TYR A 94 6.90 5.30 -2.80
CA TYR A 94 7.26 5.59 -1.42
C TYR A 94 6.33 4.92 -0.42
N CYS A 95 5.02 4.93 -0.66
CA CYS A 95 4.07 4.24 0.21
C CYS A 95 4.32 2.74 0.29
N ALA A 96 4.49 2.09 -0.87
CA ALA A 96 4.77 0.67 -0.94
C ALA A 96 6.10 0.32 -0.26
N THR A 97 7.12 1.16 -0.41
CA THR A 97 8.41 1.01 0.29
C THR A 97 8.23 1.16 1.81
N THR A 98 7.48 2.16 2.27
CA THR A 98 7.17 2.37 3.69
C THR A 98 6.44 1.17 4.29
N ILE A 99 5.42 0.64 3.61
CA ILE A 99 4.68 -0.54 4.08
C ILE A 99 5.63 -1.75 4.20
N SER A 100 6.47 -1.97 3.19
CA SER A 100 7.45 -3.05 3.21
C SER A 100 8.40 -2.93 4.41
N ILE A 101 8.96 -1.74 4.67
CA ILE A 101 9.85 -1.48 5.81
C ILE A 101 9.13 -1.66 7.15
N LEU A 102 7.91 -1.13 7.28
CA LEU A 102 7.12 -1.26 8.50
C LEU A 102 6.90 -2.72 8.86
N TYR A 103 6.48 -3.55 7.91
CA TYR A 103 6.26 -4.97 8.16
C TYR A 103 7.57 -5.74 8.39
N VAL A 104 8.70 -5.33 7.80
CA VAL A 104 10.02 -5.89 8.16
C VAL A 104 10.37 -5.59 9.62
N VAL A 105 10.07 -4.39 10.10
CA VAL A 105 10.27 -4.02 11.52
C VAL A 105 9.30 -4.75 12.44
N GLU A 106 8.08 -5.03 11.97
CA GLU A 106 7.04 -5.74 12.71
C GLU A 106 7.27 -7.27 12.78
N MET A 107 8.13 -7.81 11.90
CA MET A 107 8.40 -9.26 11.79
C MET A 107 8.76 -9.97 13.10
N PRO A 108 9.62 -9.44 13.98
CA PRO A 108 9.94 -10.09 15.24
C PRO A 108 8.69 -10.31 16.11
N TYR A 109 7.76 -9.36 16.11
CA TYR A 109 6.51 -9.45 16.85
C TYR A 109 5.55 -10.47 16.22
N LEU A 110 5.45 -10.49 14.88
CA LEU A 110 4.67 -11.49 14.16
C LEU A 110 5.21 -12.92 14.36
N TYR A 111 6.53 -13.08 14.46
CA TYR A 111 7.18 -14.35 14.77
C TYR A 111 6.85 -14.83 16.18
N LEU A 112 6.90 -13.93 17.17
CA LEU A 112 6.51 -14.25 18.54
C LEU A 112 5.03 -14.62 18.62
N LEU A 113 4.15 -13.90 17.92
CA LEU A 113 2.73 -14.21 17.85
C LEU A 113 2.47 -15.62 17.28
N THR A 114 3.15 -15.98 16.18
CA THR A 114 3.05 -17.33 15.60
C THR A 114 3.48 -18.42 16.57
N LYS A 115 4.47 -18.16 17.43
CA LYS A 115 4.91 -19.15 18.42
C LYS A 115 3.91 -19.37 19.55
N VAL A 116 3.21 -18.32 19.97
CA VAL A 116 2.33 -18.39 21.15
C VAL A 116 0.91 -18.86 20.79
N ASP A 117 0.38 -18.42 19.64
CA ASP A 117 -1.03 -18.66 19.28
C ASP A 117 -1.23 -19.51 18.01
N ASP A 118 -0.15 -20.13 17.50
CA ASP A 118 -0.14 -20.85 16.20
C ASP A 118 -0.74 -20.01 15.04
N ALA A 119 -0.75 -18.69 15.20
CA ALA A 119 -1.32 -17.76 14.26
C ALA A 119 -0.39 -17.66 13.02
N PRO A 120 -0.93 -17.54 11.80
CA PRO A 120 -0.11 -17.44 10.58
C PRO A 120 0.54 -16.05 10.37
N GLY A 121 0.92 -15.36 11.46
CA GLY A 121 1.46 -13.99 11.46
C GLY A 121 2.67 -13.81 10.54
N ILE A 122 3.64 -14.73 10.58
CA ILE A 122 4.84 -14.67 9.71
C ILE A 122 4.46 -14.73 8.23
N ILE A 123 3.57 -15.66 7.85
CA ILE A 123 3.17 -15.86 6.44
C ILE A 123 2.46 -14.60 5.94
N ILE A 124 1.55 -14.05 6.74
CA ILE A 124 0.83 -12.82 6.42
C ILE A 124 1.82 -11.65 6.23
N GLY A 125 2.74 -11.47 7.18
CA GLY A 125 3.76 -10.44 7.08
C GLY A 125 4.63 -10.57 5.82
N LEU A 126 5.05 -11.79 5.48
CA LEU A 126 5.89 -12.04 4.30
C LEU A 126 5.16 -11.72 3.00
N VAL A 127 3.87 -12.10 2.91
CA VAL A 127 3.03 -11.75 1.76
C VAL A 127 2.90 -10.24 1.61
N ILE A 128 2.70 -9.51 2.71
CA ILE A 128 2.55 -8.04 2.68
C ILE A 128 3.88 -7.37 2.29
N ILE A 129 5.00 -7.81 2.85
CA ILE A 129 6.34 -7.30 2.50
C ILE A 129 6.62 -7.53 1.02
N PHE A 130 6.39 -8.76 0.54
CA PHE A 130 6.68 -9.14 -0.84
C PHE A 130 5.78 -8.39 -1.82
N ALA A 131 4.47 -8.36 -1.59
CA ALA A 131 3.54 -7.62 -2.44
C ALA A 131 3.89 -6.12 -2.50
N SER A 132 4.18 -5.51 -1.35
CA SER A 132 4.56 -4.09 -1.28
C SER A 132 5.90 -3.82 -1.96
N PHE A 133 6.86 -4.73 -1.83
CA PHE A 133 8.14 -4.64 -2.53
C PHE A 133 7.96 -4.70 -4.05
N VAL A 134 7.18 -5.66 -4.57
CA VAL A 134 6.88 -5.76 -6.01
C VAL A 134 6.21 -4.48 -6.51
N ILE A 135 5.23 -3.94 -5.78
CA ILE A 135 4.57 -2.68 -6.13
C ILE A 135 5.57 -1.51 -6.15
N ALA A 136 6.48 -1.43 -5.18
CA ALA A 136 7.50 -0.39 -5.12
C ALA A 136 8.43 -0.44 -6.34
N ILE A 137 8.94 -1.63 -6.69
CA ILE A 137 9.79 -1.82 -7.87
C ILE A 137 9.04 -1.47 -9.15
N PHE A 138 7.82 -1.98 -9.32
CA PHE A 138 7.01 -1.69 -10.50
C PHE A 138 6.71 -0.20 -10.65
N ALA A 139 6.32 0.47 -9.56
CA ALA A 139 6.09 1.91 -9.57
C ALA A 139 7.36 2.69 -9.87
N ALA A 140 8.54 2.25 -9.42
CA ALA A 140 9.82 2.87 -9.73
C ALA A 140 10.16 2.76 -11.22
N VAL A 141 9.95 1.59 -11.82
CA VAL A 141 10.17 1.36 -13.25
C VAL A 141 9.22 2.24 -14.08
N LEU A 142 7.91 2.22 -13.78
CA LEU A 142 6.95 3.07 -14.47
C LEU A 142 7.24 4.56 -14.28
N GLN A 143 7.66 4.98 -13.09
CA GLN A 143 8.02 6.36 -12.81
C GLN A 143 9.16 6.82 -13.74
N LYS A 144 10.20 5.99 -13.90
CA LYS A 144 11.34 6.29 -14.78
C LYS A 144 10.91 6.34 -16.24
N LEU A 145 10.25 5.28 -16.73
CA LEU A 145 9.81 5.19 -18.12
C LEU A 145 8.90 6.36 -18.52
N LEU A 146 7.98 6.75 -17.63
CA LEU A 146 7.08 7.86 -17.90
C LEU A 146 7.82 9.20 -17.92
N LYS A 147 8.83 9.38 -17.05
CA LYS A 147 9.65 10.59 -17.04
C LYS A 147 10.47 10.70 -18.33
N ASP A 148 11.13 9.62 -18.73
CA ASP A 148 11.90 9.57 -19.98
C ASP A 148 11.01 9.88 -21.19
N ALA A 149 9.78 9.33 -21.24
CA ALA A 149 8.82 9.61 -22.31
C ALA A 149 8.34 11.07 -22.35
N ILE A 150 8.19 11.72 -21.19
CA ILE A 150 7.83 13.14 -21.10
C ILE A 150 8.98 14.01 -21.63
N ASP A 151 10.21 13.70 -21.25
CA ASP A 151 11.39 14.47 -21.64
C ASP A 151 11.59 14.39 -23.17
N ILE A 152 11.47 13.20 -23.77
CA ILE A 152 11.50 13.00 -25.24
C ILE A 152 10.42 13.81 -25.95
N LYS A 153 9.18 13.79 -25.42
CA LYS A 153 8.08 14.56 -26.02
C LYS A 153 8.37 16.07 -25.96
N SER A 154 8.91 16.55 -24.83
CA SER A 154 9.24 17.96 -24.65
C SER A 154 10.35 18.43 -25.59
N GLU A 155 11.35 17.60 -25.86
CA GLU A 155 12.41 17.89 -26.82
C GLU A 155 11.85 17.99 -28.24
N ASN A 156 11.03 17.02 -28.65
CA ASN A 156 10.40 17.02 -29.97
C ASN A 156 9.51 18.25 -30.19
N ASP A 157 8.73 18.65 -29.17
CA ASP A 157 7.87 19.85 -29.24
C ASP A 157 8.67 21.17 -29.30
N LEU A 158 9.96 21.17 -28.92
CA LEU A 158 10.86 22.35 -28.98
C LEU A 158 11.63 22.47 -30.30
N THR A 159 11.78 21.38 -31.05
CA THR A 159 12.55 21.34 -32.31
C THR A 159 11.71 21.52 -33.59
N VAL A 160 10.38 21.42 -33.49
CA VAL A 160 9.43 21.56 -34.62
C VAL A 160 8.90 22.99 -34.71
#